data_AF-A0A553EPA2-F1
#
_entry.id   AF-A0A553EPA2-F1
#
_cell.length_a   1.000
_cell.length_b   1.000
_cell.length_c   1.000
_cell.angle_alpha   90.00
_cell.angle_beta   90.00
_cell.angle_gamma   90.00
#
_symmetry.space_group_name_H-M   'P 1'
#
loop_
_entity.id
_entity.type
_entity.pdbx_description
1 polymer ?
#
loop_
_entity_poly.entity_id
_entity_poly.type
_entity_poly.pdbx_seq_one_letter_code
_entity_poly.pdbx_strand_id
1 'polypeptide(L)'
;MKKLLLIAFLAMCSMYSFAQLTEGKYKILSVKGFMNEKNVYENTFADSTAIVRVTPQLVNIVISGYSANTYAIEKPQLLEGNYLYTAKEIQSNSDANLLFRRVDEYPQLDGGLLIINRSENYADIFIISKEN
;
A
#
# COMPACT_ATOMS: atom_id res chain seq x y z
N MET A 1 21.34 -27.80 -19.48
CA MET A 1 21.81 -26.51 -18.95
C MET A 1 20.94 -25.31 -19.37
N LYS A 2 20.46 -25.21 -20.62
CA LYS A 2 19.60 -24.10 -21.08
C LYS A 2 18.26 -23.95 -20.32
N LYS A 3 17.62 -25.07 -19.91
CA LYS A 3 16.35 -25.05 -19.16
C LYS A 3 16.48 -24.55 -17.72
N LEU A 4 17.58 -24.87 -17.04
CA LEU A 4 17.87 -24.42 -15.66
C LEU A 4 18.18 -22.92 -15.61
N LEU A 5 18.92 -22.41 -16.60
CA LEU A 5 19.16 -20.97 -16.76
C LEU A 5 17.86 -20.21 -17.06
N LEU A 6 16.95 -20.77 -17.84
CA LEU A 6 15.65 -20.15 -18.12
C LEU A 6 14.75 -20.09 -16.87
N ILE A 7 14.76 -21.13 -16.04
CA ILE A 7 14.02 -21.16 -14.77
C ILE A 7 14.62 -20.16 -13.77
N ALA A 8 15.95 -20.07 -13.68
CA ALA A 8 16.62 -19.07 -12.84
C ALA A 8 16.36 -17.64 -13.36
N PHE A 9 16.32 -17.44 -14.67
CA PHE A 9 15.97 -16.16 -15.30
C PHE A 9 14.51 -15.77 -15.05
N LEU A 10 13.56 -16.71 -15.17
CA LEU A 10 12.14 -16.48 -14.84
C LEU A 10 11.93 -16.22 -13.34
N ALA A 11 12.64 -16.94 -12.47
CA ALA A 11 12.62 -16.69 -11.04
C ALA A 11 13.21 -15.31 -10.70
N MET A 12 14.33 -14.91 -11.31
CA MET A 12 14.88 -13.57 -11.16
C MET A 12 13.93 -12.50 -11.74
N CYS A 13 13.33 -12.69 -12.91
CA CYS A 13 12.34 -11.76 -13.45
C CYS A 13 11.10 -11.62 -12.55
N SER A 14 10.69 -12.67 -11.83
CA SER A 14 9.59 -12.59 -10.86
C SER A 14 9.98 -11.89 -9.55
N MET A 15 11.24 -12.01 -9.10
CA MET A 15 11.77 -11.29 -7.95
C MET A 15 12.08 -9.81 -8.28
N TYR A 16 12.47 -9.53 -9.52
CA TYR A 16 12.69 -8.19 -10.06
C TYR A 16 11.42 -7.57 -10.67
N SER A 17 10.28 -8.24 -10.67
CA SER A 17 8.97 -7.61 -10.84
C SER A 17 8.60 -6.91 -9.53
N PHE A 18 9.44 -5.96 -9.12
CA PHE A 18 9.00 -4.61 -8.79
C PHE A 18 7.58 -4.57 -8.23
N ALA A 19 7.44 -4.93 -6.95
CA ALA A 19 6.15 -5.16 -6.29
C ALA A 19 5.43 -3.83 -6.04
N GLN A 20 4.91 -3.25 -7.11
CA GLN A 20 3.94 -2.17 -7.10
C GLN A 20 2.72 -2.61 -6.28
N LEU A 21 1.96 -1.66 -5.71
CA LEU A 21 0.63 -1.93 -5.21
C LEU A 21 -0.23 -2.43 -6.39
N THR A 22 -0.42 -3.75 -6.47
CA THR A 22 -1.16 -4.41 -7.56
C THR A 22 -2.67 -4.32 -7.32
N GLU A 23 -3.45 -4.38 -8.39
CA GLU A 23 -4.91 -4.48 -8.32
C GLU A 23 -5.35 -5.64 -7.42
N GLY A 24 -6.38 -5.39 -6.61
CA GLY A 24 -6.94 -6.38 -5.70
C GLY A 24 -7.39 -5.81 -4.37
N LYS A 25 -7.63 -6.71 -3.43
CA LYS A 25 -8.08 -6.41 -2.08
C LYS A 25 -7.00 -6.81 -1.07
N TYR A 26 -6.71 -5.91 -0.14
CA TYR A 26 -5.75 -6.10 0.93
C TYR A 26 -6.46 -5.93 2.28
N LYS A 27 -6.25 -6.84 3.22
CA LYS A 27 -6.63 -6.65 4.63
C LYS A 27 -5.74 -5.58 5.25
N ILE A 28 -6.32 -4.70 6.05
CA ILE A 28 -5.57 -3.80 6.93
C ILE A 28 -5.44 -4.51 8.27
N LEU A 29 -4.21 -4.81 8.69
CA LEU A 29 -3.92 -5.45 9.97
C LEU A 29 -3.87 -4.40 11.09
N SER A 30 -3.27 -3.25 10.80
CA SER A 30 -3.18 -2.12 11.72
C SER A 30 -2.96 -0.81 10.99
N VAL A 31 -3.20 0.29 11.72
CA VAL A 31 -2.90 1.65 11.30
C VAL A 31 -2.26 2.44 12.43
N LYS A 32 -1.31 3.31 12.10
CA LYS A 32 -0.79 4.35 12.98
C LYS A 32 -0.90 5.72 12.31
N GLY A 33 -1.45 6.69 13.01
CA GLY A 33 -1.51 8.07 12.56
C GLY A 33 -0.40 8.90 13.21
N PHE A 34 0.23 9.75 12.41
CA PHE A 34 1.27 10.67 12.85
C PHE A 34 0.87 12.11 12.55
N MET A 35 1.07 12.99 13.51
CA MET A 35 0.97 14.44 13.32
C MET A 35 2.20 15.12 13.92
N ASN A 36 2.92 15.91 13.13
CA ASN A 36 4.19 16.54 13.51
C ASN A 36 5.16 15.50 14.13
N GLU A 37 5.34 14.37 13.44
CA GLU A 37 6.19 13.23 13.84
C GLU A 37 5.78 12.51 15.15
N LYS A 38 4.68 12.92 15.78
CA LYS A 38 4.14 12.27 16.98
C LYS A 38 3.02 11.31 16.61
N ASN A 39 3.06 10.11 17.17
CA ASN A 39 1.93 9.18 17.08
C ASN A 39 0.71 9.82 17.78
N VAL A 40 -0.38 9.97 17.05
CA VAL A 40 -1.65 10.53 17.55
C VAL A 40 -2.72 9.45 17.75
N TYR A 41 -2.63 8.33 17.04
CA TYR A 41 -3.49 7.17 17.24
C TYR A 41 -2.85 5.90 16.67
N GLU A 42 -3.25 4.76 17.22
CA GLU A 42 -2.86 3.44 16.75
C GLU A 42 -4.02 2.47 16.95
N ASN A 43 -4.34 1.69 15.92
CA ASN A 43 -5.41 0.70 15.96
C ASN A 43 -4.99 -0.59 15.26
N THR A 44 -5.44 -1.72 15.79
CA THR A 44 -5.41 -3.03 15.14
C THR A 44 -6.81 -3.43 14.72
N PHE A 45 -6.95 -4.07 13.58
CA PHE A 45 -8.27 -4.48 13.06
C PHE A 45 -8.43 -5.99 13.12
N ALA A 46 -9.64 -6.43 13.47
CA ALA A 46 -10.03 -7.81 13.28
C ALA A 46 -10.18 -8.13 11.79
N ASP A 47 -10.06 -9.41 11.44
CA ASP A 47 -10.15 -9.88 10.06
C ASP A 47 -11.41 -9.36 9.35
N SER A 48 -11.23 -8.96 8.09
CA SER A 48 -12.29 -8.41 7.22
C SER A 48 -12.98 -7.13 7.72
N THR A 49 -12.52 -6.53 8.82
CA THR A 49 -13.08 -5.26 9.32
C THR A 49 -12.57 -4.06 8.51
N ALA A 50 -11.28 -4.04 8.19
CA ALA A 50 -10.65 -2.95 7.45
C ALA A 50 -9.88 -3.50 6.26
N ILE A 51 -10.06 -2.87 5.09
CA ILE A 51 -9.47 -3.31 3.83
C ILE A 51 -9.02 -2.12 2.98
N VAL A 52 -8.02 -2.35 2.14
CA VAL A 52 -7.66 -1.48 1.01
C VAL A 52 -8.08 -2.18 -0.28
N ARG A 53 -8.84 -1.48 -1.12
CA ARG A 53 -9.15 -1.90 -2.50
C ARG A 53 -8.30 -1.07 -3.45
N VAL A 54 -7.59 -1.74 -4.34
CA VAL A 54 -6.68 -1.11 -5.28
C VAL A 54 -7.16 -1.43 -6.68
N THR A 55 -7.31 -0.41 -7.51
CA THR A 55 -7.55 -0.49 -8.95
C THR A 55 -6.46 0.29 -9.68
N PRO A 56 -6.39 0.25 -11.02
CA PRO A 56 -5.41 1.03 -11.78
C PRO A 56 -5.47 2.55 -11.56
N GLN A 57 -6.58 3.08 -11.05
CA GLN A 57 -6.82 4.52 -10.90
C GLN A 57 -7.22 4.93 -9.48
N LEU A 58 -7.54 3.97 -8.60
CA LEU A 58 -8.09 4.25 -7.28
C LEU A 58 -7.44 3.40 -6.19
N VAL A 59 -7.24 4.02 -5.04
CA VAL A 59 -6.99 3.33 -3.76
C VAL A 59 -8.11 3.71 -2.81
N ASN A 60 -8.85 2.72 -2.32
CA ASN A 60 -10.00 2.92 -1.45
C ASN A 60 -9.82 2.19 -0.12
N ILE A 61 -9.83 2.95 0.97
CA ILE A 61 -9.80 2.42 2.33
C ILE A 61 -11.23 2.27 2.82
N VAL A 62 -11.59 1.05 3.19
CA VAL A 62 -12.92 0.69 3.71
C VAL A 62 -12.76 0.17 5.13
N ILE A 63 -13.51 0.74 6.07
CA ILE A 63 -13.54 0.32 7.48
C ILE A 63 -14.99 0.02 7.86
N SER A 64 -15.25 -1.18 8.38
CA SER A 64 -16.57 -1.66 8.79
C SER A 64 -17.64 -1.50 7.71
N GLY A 65 -17.27 -1.69 6.45
CA GLY A 65 -18.17 -1.57 5.28
C GLY A 65 -18.34 -0.16 4.72
N TYR A 66 -17.82 0.88 5.38
CA TYR A 66 -17.88 2.26 4.91
C TYR A 66 -16.56 2.70 4.27
N SER A 67 -16.67 3.42 3.16
CA SER A 67 -15.51 4.03 2.49
C SER A 67 -14.96 5.18 3.35
N ALA A 68 -13.90 4.92 4.10
CA ALA A 68 -13.25 5.91 4.95
C ALA A 68 -12.55 6.98 4.11
N ASN A 69 -11.72 6.57 3.15
CA ASN A 69 -10.99 7.48 2.26
C ASN A 69 -10.84 6.85 0.87
N THR A 70 -10.90 7.68 -0.16
CA THR A 70 -10.71 7.26 -1.55
C THR A 70 -9.75 8.20 -2.24
N TYR A 71 -8.73 7.64 -2.86
CA TYR A 71 -7.69 8.38 -3.55
C TYR A 71 -7.74 8.05 -5.03
N ALA A 72 -7.88 9.07 -5.87
CA ALA A 72 -7.50 8.97 -7.28
C ALA A 72 -5.97 8.97 -7.35
N ILE A 73 -5.39 7.98 -8.01
CA ILE A 73 -3.94 7.80 -8.10
C ILE A 73 -3.45 7.90 -9.54
N GLU A 74 -2.29 8.52 -9.71
CA GLU A 74 -1.55 8.50 -10.96
C GLU A 74 -0.64 7.27 -11.05
N LYS A 75 -0.01 7.08 -12.21
CA LYS A 75 0.99 6.03 -12.40
C LYS A 75 2.15 6.26 -11.42
N PRO A 76 2.58 5.23 -10.66
CA PRO A 76 3.61 5.43 -9.65
C PRO A 76 5.00 5.67 -10.25
N GLN A 77 5.81 6.37 -9.47
CA GLN A 77 7.25 6.50 -9.67
C GLN A 77 7.98 5.57 -8.70
N LEU A 78 9.03 4.90 -9.19
CA LEU A 78 9.89 4.06 -8.36
C LEU A 78 11.02 4.94 -7.79
N LEU A 79 11.11 5.02 -6.47
CA LEU A 79 12.14 5.77 -5.75
C LEU A 79 12.76 4.89 -4.66
N GLU A 80 14.03 4.52 -4.83
CA GLU A 80 14.80 3.75 -3.83
C GLU A 80 14.08 2.48 -3.34
N GLY A 81 13.39 1.77 -4.25
CA GLY A 81 12.64 0.55 -3.92
C GLY A 81 11.21 0.78 -3.41
N ASN A 82 10.76 2.04 -3.31
CA ASN A 82 9.41 2.41 -2.92
C ASN A 82 8.59 2.87 -4.14
N TYR A 83 7.29 2.57 -4.16
CA TYR A 83 6.36 3.10 -5.16
C TYR A 83 5.66 4.32 -4.60
N LEU A 84 5.96 5.48 -5.19
CA LEU A 84 5.32 6.74 -4.86
C LEU A 84 4.21 7.04 -5.87
N TYR A 85 3.01 7.28 -5.37
CA TYR A 85 1.84 7.66 -6.16
C TYR A 85 1.45 9.09 -5.79
N THR A 86 1.45 9.97 -6.78
CA THR A 86 0.70 11.24 -6.69
C THR A 86 -0.78 10.89 -6.60
N ALA A 87 -1.47 11.48 -5.64
CA ALA A 87 -2.86 11.16 -5.40
C ALA A 87 -3.70 12.38 -5.04
N LYS A 88 -5.01 12.24 -5.23
CA LYS A 88 -6.00 13.21 -4.80
C LYS A 88 -7.10 12.51 -4.01
N GLU A 89 -7.32 12.95 -2.77
CA GLU A 89 -8.44 12.46 -1.97
C GLU A 89 -9.75 12.97 -2.56
N ILE A 90 -10.65 12.06 -2.93
CA ILE A 90 -11.88 12.39 -3.65
C ILE A 90 -12.85 13.18 -2.74
N GLN A 91 -12.94 12.80 -1.47
CA GLN A 91 -13.88 13.37 -0.51
C GLN A 91 -13.58 14.85 -0.20
N SER A 92 -12.31 15.19 -0.04
CA SER A 92 -11.84 16.52 0.37
C SER A 92 -11.29 17.33 -0.80
N ASN A 93 -11.05 16.70 -1.96
CA ASN A 93 -10.33 17.26 -3.10
C ASN A 93 -8.92 17.76 -2.75
N SER A 94 -8.31 17.23 -1.68
CA SER A 94 -6.95 17.56 -1.26
C SER A 94 -5.91 16.67 -1.95
N ASP A 95 -4.75 17.23 -2.22
CA ASP A 95 -3.62 16.46 -2.73
C ASP A 95 -3.03 15.58 -1.62
N ALA A 96 -2.53 14.41 -2.01
CA ALA A 96 -1.91 13.44 -1.13
C ALA A 96 -0.80 12.68 -1.86
N ASN A 97 0.09 12.05 -1.10
CA ASN A 97 1.07 11.12 -1.64
C ASN A 97 0.91 9.77 -0.97
N LEU A 98 0.84 8.71 -1.77
CA LEU A 98 0.81 7.33 -1.28
C LEU A 98 2.17 6.71 -1.54
N LEU A 99 2.76 6.09 -0.52
CA LEU A 99 3.98 5.32 -0.64
C LEU A 99 3.69 3.87 -0.28
N PHE A 100 3.97 2.96 -1.21
CA PHE A 100 3.90 1.53 -0.95
C PHE A 100 5.30 0.93 -0.89
N ARG A 101 5.53 0.12 0.16
CA ARG A 101 6.76 -0.62 0.38
C ARG A 101 6.44 -2.01 0.90
N ARG A 102 7.01 -3.04 0.29
CA ARG A 102 6.98 -4.40 0.86
C ARG A 102 7.84 -4.44 2.11
N VAL A 103 7.39 -5.13 3.16
CA VAL A 103 8.17 -5.24 4.40
C VAL A 103 8.98 -6.52 4.38
N ASP A 104 10.30 -6.37 4.33
CA ASP A 104 11.25 -7.51 4.35
C ASP A 104 11.21 -8.29 5.68
N GLU A 105 10.78 -7.63 6.76
CA GLU A 105 10.64 -8.23 8.10
C GLU A 105 9.43 -9.17 8.20
N TYR A 106 8.47 -9.07 7.27
CA TYR A 106 7.27 -9.91 7.22
C TYR A 106 7.04 -10.50 5.81
N PRO A 107 7.99 -11.32 5.30
CA PRO A 107 7.92 -11.84 3.93
C PRO A 107 6.71 -12.75 3.68
N GLN A 108 6.12 -13.30 4.75
CA GLN A 108 4.92 -14.13 4.73
C GLN A 108 3.62 -13.34 4.50
N LEU A 109 3.63 -12.02 4.74
CA LEU A 109 2.52 -11.17 4.34
C LEU A 109 2.72 -10.90 2.85
N ASP A 110 1.78 -11.35 2.03
CA ASP A 110 1.72 -10.92 0.62
C ASP A 110 1.27 -9.45 0.56
N GLY A 111 2.02 -8.55 1.18
CA GLY A 111 1.62 -7.18 1.46
C GLY A 111 2.78 -6.33 1.98
N GLY A 112 2.46 -5.19 2.57
CA GLY A 112 3.48 -4.20 2.90
C GLY A 112 2.96 -3.04 3.74
N LEU A 113 3.75 -1.98 3.80
CA LEU A 113 3.38 -0.70 4.35
C LEU A 113 2.79 0.16 3.25
N LEU A 114 1.56 0.61 3.47
CA LEU A 114 0.97 1.71 2.72
C LEU A 114 1.03 2.96 3.60
N ILE A 115 1.80 3.95 3.20
CA ILE A 115 1.89 5.25 3.87
C ILE A 115 1.10 6.26 3.07
N ILE A 116 0.24 7.03 3.72
CA ILE A 116 -0.57 8.07 3.09
C ILE A 116 -0.22 9.40 3.75
N ASN A 117 0.50 10.24 3.02
CA ASN A 117 0.80 11.61 3.43
C ASN A 117 -0.31 12.52 2.92
N ARG A 118 -1.12 13.09 3.82
CA ARG A 118 -2.21 14.02 3.48
C ARG A 118 -1.78 15.49 3.57
N SER A 119 -0.67 15.74 4.27
CA SER A 119 0.00 17.03 4.36
C SER A 119 1.47 16.81 4.73
N GLU A 120 2.26 17.88 4.78
CA GLU A 120 3.66 17.83 5.22
C GLU A 120 3.82 17.31 6.66
N ASN A 121 2.78 17.47 7.47
CA ASN A 121 2.83 17.15 8.89
C ASN A 121 1.85 16.06 9.33
N TYR A 122 1.13 15.42 8.42
CA TYR A 122 0.16 14.37 8.75
C TYR A 122 0.30 13.16 7.82
N ALA A 123 0.45 11.98 8.43
CA ALA A 123 0.57 10.71 7.72
C ALA A 123 -0.16 9.57 8.42
N ASP A 124 -0.79 8.71 7.63
CA ASP A 124 -1.34 7.42 8.09
C ASP A 124 -0.46 6.28 7.56
N ILE A 125 -0.02 5.38 8.43
CA ILE A 125 0.77 4.20 8.06
C ILE A 125 -0.06 2.95 8.30
N PHE A 126 -0.39 2.24 7.23
CA PHE A 126 -1.16 1.00 7.24
C PHE A 126 -0.25 -0.20 7.02
N ILE A 127 -0.39 -1.22 7.87
CA ILE A 127 0.15 -2.56 7.59
C ILE A 127 -0.93 -3.33 6.84
N ILE A 128 -0.65 -3.71 5.60
CA ILE A 128 -1.61 -4.39 4.72
C ILE A 128 -1.12 -5.75 4.24
N SER A 129 -2.05 -6.67 4.01
CA SER A 129 -1.79 -8.02 3.45
C SER A 129 -2.78 -8.31 2.34
N LYS A 130 -2.33 -8.69 1.16
CA LYS A 130 -3.20 -9.07 0.04
C LYS A 130 -4.04 -10.29 0.40
N GLU A 131 -5.30 -10.28 -0.03
CA GLU A 131 -6.15 -11.46 0.05
C GLU A 131 -5.83 -12.38 -1.14
N ASN A 132 -5.62 -13.67 -0.84
CA ASN A 132 -5.38 -14.73 -1.83
C ASN A 132 -6.67 -15.14 -2.54
#